data_AF-A0A0X7BBU3-F1
#
_entry.id   AF-A0A0X7BBU3-F1
#
_cell.length_a   1.000
_cell.length_b   1.000
_cell.length_c   1.000
_cell.angle_alpha   90.00
_cell.angle_beta   90.00
_cell.angle_gamma   90.00
#
_symmetry.space_group_name_H-M   'P 1'
#
loop_
_entity.id
_entity.type
_entity.pdbx_description
1 polymer ?
#
loop_
_entity_poly.entity_id
_entity_poly.type
_entity_poly.pdbx_seq_one_letter_code
_entity_poly.pdbx_strand_id
1 'polypeptide(L)'
;MERIATEEERYAKARKRVQEIKGFYSHLASFAMVNLLLLGINLATSPRHLWFYWPLLWWGLGLVIHGLKTFNFIPFFGKEWEQRKINEYLENEQKNKWQ
;
A
#
# COMPACT_ATOMS: atom_id res chain seq x y z
N MET A 1 31.75 0.33 13.31
CA MET A 1 31.02 1.22 12.37
C MET A 1 29.95 0.44 11.60
N GLU A 2 30.27 -0.69 10.95
CA GLU A 2 29.28 -1.55 10.25
C GLU A 2 28.07 -1.98 11.10
N ARG A 3 28.28 -2.36 12.36
CA ARG A 3 27.18 -2.80 13.25
C ARG A 3 26.19 -1.68 13.63
N ILE A 4 26.62 -0.42 13.59
CA ILE A 4 25.78 0.72 13.97
C ILE A 4 24.94 1.17 12.76
N ALA A 5 25.58 1.25 11.58
CA ALA A 5 24.88 1.55 10.32
C ALA A 5 23.77 0.52 10.03
N THR A 6 24.04 -0.76 10.27
CA THR A 6 23.04 -1.83 10.08
C THR A 6 21.87 -1.76 11.08
N GLU A 7 22.10 -1.37 12.34
CA GLU A 7 21.03 -1.21 13.32
C GLU A 7 20.15 0.02 13.02
N GLU A 8 20.74 1.14 12.61
CA GLU A 8 19.98 2.33 12.19
C GLU A 8 19.12 2.04 10.94
N GLU A 9 19.66 1.32 9.95
CA GLU A 9 18.90 0.89 8.76
C GLU A 9 17.72 -0.01 9.11
N ARG A 10 17.92 -0.98 10.02
CA ARG A 10 16.85 -1.88 10.51
C ARG A 10 15.77 -1.07 11.22
N TYR A 11 16.15 -0.13 12.07
CA TYR A 11 15.20 0.74 12.77
C TYR A 11 14.43 1.65 11.81
N ALA A 12 15.10 2.26 10.84
CA ALA A 12 14.46 3.08 9.81
C ALA A 12 13.46 2.27 8.96
N LYS A 13 13.81 1.04 8.60
CA LYS A 13 12.93 0.12 7.86
C LYS A 13 11.69 -0.25 8.68
N ALA A 14 11.87 -0.56 9.97
CA ALA A 14 10.77 -0.86 10.88
C ALA A 14 9.84 0.36 11.05
N ARG A 15 10.41 1.55 11.27
CA ARG A 15 9.66 2.81 11.40
C ARG A 15 8.85 3.13 10.15
N LYS A 16 9.44 2.99 8.96
CA LYS A 16 8.75 3.16 7.68
C LYS A 16 7.55 2.23 7.56
N ARG A 17 7.72 0.96 7.97
CA ARG A 17 6.64 -0.03 7.91
C ARG A 17 5.48 0.31 8.87
N VAL A 18 5.78 0.76 10.07
CA VAL A 18 4.76 1.26 11.01
C VAL A 18 4.01 2.46 10.46
N GLN A 19 4.71 3.39 9.79
CA GLN A 19 4.08 4.56 9.17
C GLN A 19 3.15 4.17 8.02
N GLU A 20 3.54 3.22 7.17
CA GLU A 20 2.70 2.72 6.07
C GLU A 20 1.43 2.04 6.61
N ILE A 21 1.56 1.24 7.69
CA ILE A 21 0.41 0.63 8.37
C ILE A 21 -0.52 1.68 8.98
N LYS A 22 0.03 2.69 9.68
CA LYS A 22 -0.76 3.80 10.22
C LYS A 22 -1.48 4.59 9.11
N GLY A 23 -0.81 4.84 7.99
CA GLY A 23 -1.38 5.50 6.83
C GLY A 23 -2.57 4.73 6.26
N PHE A 24 -2.45 3.41 6.14
CA PHE A 24 -3.55 2.55 5.72
C PHE A 24 -4.74 2.62 6.68
N TYR A 25 -4.52 2.49 7.99
CA TYR A 25 -5.63 2.57 8.97
C TYR A 25 -6.32 3.94 8.97
N SER A 26 -5.58 5.03 8.78
CA SER A 26 -6.16 6.37 8.64
C SER A 26 -7.07 6.48 7.40
N HIS A 27 -6.62 5.91 6.27
CA HIS A 27 -7.41 5.88 5.06
C HIS A 27 -8.65 4.98 5.20
N LEU A 28 -8.51 3.81 5.83
CA LEU A 28 -9.61 2.89 6.13
C LEU A 28 -10.66 3.54 7.04
N ALA A 29 -10.24 4.25 8.10
CA ALA A 29 -11.13 4.96 9.00
C ALA A 29 -11.91 6.08 8.28
N SER A 30 -11.20 6.88 7.47
CA SER A 30 -11.81 7.92 6.64
C SER A 30 -12.81 7.32 5.64
N PHE A 31 -12.45 6.22 4.98
CA PHE A 31 -13.32 5.50 4.06
C PHE A 31 -14.60 5.01 4.74
N ALA A 32 -14.48 4.36 5.90
CA ALA A 32 -15.62 3.86 6.65
C ALA A 32 -16.55 5.01 7.09
N MET A 33 -16.00 6.08 7.66
CA MET A 33 -16.78 7.22 8.14
C MET A 33 -17.54 7.92 7.00
N VAL A 34 -16.86 8.20 5.88
CA VAL A 34 -17.48 8.84 4.71
C VAL A 34 -18.56 7.95 4.11
N ASN A 35 -18.31 6.65 3.92
CA ASN A 35 -19.29 5.75 3.34
C ASN A 35 -20.53 5.54 4.23
N LEU A 36 -20.36 5.52 5.55
CA LEU A 36 -21.50 5.48 6.48
C LEU A 36 -22.36 6.74 6.38
N LEU A 37 -21.75 7.92 6.26
CA LEU A 37 -22.47 9.17 6.04
C LEU A 37 -23.21 9.18 4.69
N LEU A 38 -22.53 8.75 3.61
CA LEU A 38 -23.14 8.66 2.28
C LEU A 38 -24.30 7.67 2.24
N LEU A 39 -24.18 6.54 2.93
CA LEU A 39 -25.26 5.57 3.09
C LEU A 39 -26.46 6.21 3.79
N GLY A 40 -26.23 6.93 4.89
CA GLY A 40 -27.30 7.65 5.59
C GLY A 40 -28.01 8.68 4.72
N ILE A 41 -27.24 9.50 3.99
CA ILE A 41 -27.78 10.50 3.05
C ILE A 41 -28.56 9.83 1.93
N ASN A 42 -28.05 8.74 1.39
CA ASN A 42 -28.70 8.02 0.30
C ASN A 42 -30.06 7.46 0.72
N LEU A 43 -30.12 6.80 1.88
CA LEU A 43 -31.36 6.25 2.42
C LEU A 43 -32.37 7.35 2.77
N ALA A 44 -31.90 8.51 3.21
CA ALA A 44 -32.76 9.66 3.52
C ALA A 44 -33.33 10.34 2.27
N THR A 45 -32.51 10.54 1.23
CA THR A 45 -32.90 11.32 0.04
C THR A 45 -33.53 10.45 -1.04
N SER A 46 -32.95 9.28 -1.32
CA SER A 46 -33.30 8.44 -2.47
C SER A 46 -33.22 6.95 -2.12
N PRO A 47 -34.06 6.42 -1.22
CA PRO A 47 -33.99 5.02 -0.79
C PRO A 47 -34.24 4.01 -1.93
N ARG A 48 -34.90 4.44 -3.01
CA ARG A 48 -35.10 3.62 -4.23
C ARG A 48 -33.91 3.66 -5.20
N HIS A 49 -32.94 4.55 -5.00
CA HIS A 49 -31.75 4.66 -5.85
C HIS A 49 -30.47 4.81 -5.03
N LEU A 50 -29.79 3.67 -4.86
CA LEU A 50 -28.60 3.52 -4.04
C LEU A 50 -27.32 4.00 -4.74
N TRP A 51 -27.25 5.27 -5.11
CA TRP A 51 -26.06 5.91 -5.70
C TRP A 51 -24.79 5.83 -4.84
N PHE A 52 -24.88 5.57 -3.53
CA PHE A 52 -23.70 5.50 -2.64
C PHE A 52 -22.71 4.38 -3.02
N TYR A 53 -23.15 3.36 -3.77
CA TYR A 53 -22.28 2.29 -4.27
C TYR A 53 -21.18 2.80 -5.20
N TRP A 54 -21.41 3.89 -5.93
CA TRP A 54 -20.41 4.44 -6.85
C TRP A 54 -19.14 4.93 -6.13
N PRO A 55 -19.24 5.85 -5.14
CA PRO A 55 -18.11 6.18 -4.27
C PRO A 55 -17.50 4.96 -3.59
N LEU A 56 -18.35 4.06 -3.08
CA LEU A 56 -17.89 2.87 -2.36
C LEU A 56 -17.02 1.96 -3.22
N LEU A 57 -17.40 1.71 -4.47
CA LEU A 57 -16.64 0.86 -5.40
C LEU A 57 -15.32 1.50 -5.81
N TRP A 58 -15.34 2.78 -6.22
CA TRP A 58 -14.13 3.46 -6.70
C TRP A 58 -13.11 3.69 -5.58
N TRP A 59 -13.56 4.17 -4.42
CA TRP A 59 -12.67 4.35 -3.27
C TRP A 59 -12.30 3.02 -2.62
N GLY A 60 -13.22 2.05 -2.61
CA GLY A 60 -12.97 0.71 -2.09
C GLY A 60 -11.88 0.00 -2.87
N LEU A 61 -11.86 0.12 -4.19
CA LEU A 61 -10.78 -0.43 -5.03
C LEU A 61 -9.41 0.18 -4.67
N GLY A 62 -9.34 1.50 -4.51
CA GLY A 62 -8.12 2.19 -4.08
C GLY A 62 -7.64 1.74 -2.69
N LEU A 63 -8.58 1.55 -1.76
CA LEU A 63 -8.30 1.07 -0.41
C LEU A 63 -7.77 -0.38 -0.42
N VAL A 64 -8.36 -1.26 -1.22
CA VAL A 64 -7.89 -2.64 -1.41
C VAL A 64 -6.47 -2.66 -1.96
N ILE A 65 -6.19 -1.90 -3.02
CA ILE A 65 -4.84 -1.80 -3.60
C ILE A 65 -3.83 -1.29 -2.57
N HIS A 66 -4.19 -0.25 -1.80
CA HIS A 66 -3.35 0.27 -0.73
C HIS A 66 -3.07 -0.81 0.33
N GLY A 67 -4.10 -1.53 0.79
CA GLY A 67 -3.96 -2.61 1.77
C GLY A 67 -3.05 -3.72 1.28
N LEU A 68 -3.25 -4.19 0.05
CA LEU A 68 -2.41 -5.21 -0.57
C LEU A 68 -0.93 -4.79 -0.62
N LYS A 69 -0.65 -3.51 -0.90
CA LYS A 69 0.71 -2.94 -0.86
C LYS A 69 1.26 -2.84 0.57
N THR A 70 0.45 -2.37 1.53
CA THR A 70 0.86 -2.18 2.93
C THR A 70 1.09 -3.50 3.68
N PHE A 71 0.41 -4.57 3.29
CA PHE A 71 0.62 -5.91 3.87
C PHE A 71 1.47 -6.84 2.99
N ASN A 72 2.07 -6.33 1.90
CA ASN A 72 2.88 -7.10 0.94
C ASN A 72 2.17 -8.35 0.41
N PHE A 73 0.84 -8.29 0.23
CA PHE A 73 0.05 -9.43 -0.22
C PHE A 73 0.19 -9.69 -1.73
N ILE A 74 0.65 -8.71 -2.50
CA ILE A 74 0.97 -8.86 -3.92
C ILE A 74 2.49 -9.12 -4.08
N PRO A 75 2.91 -10.34 -4.45
CA PRO A 75 4.33 -10.67 -4.61
C PRO A 75 4.98 -9.97 -5.82
N PHE A 76 4.18 -9.48 -6.77
CA PHE A 76 4.69 -8.89 -8.02
C PHE A 76 5.18 -7.43 -7.89
N PHE A 77 4.74 -6.70 -6.87
CA PHE A 77 5.14 -5.29 -6.62
C PHE A 77 5.79 -5.09 -5.24
N GLY A 78 6.14 -6.20 -4.57
CA GLY A 78 6.81 -6.17 -3.27
C GLY A 78 8.29 -5.84 -3.39
N LYS A 79 8.89 -5.43 -2.26
CA LYS A 79 10.34 -5.18 -2.15
C LYS A 79 11.20 -6.36 -2.62
N GLU A 80 10.69 -7.58 -2.52
CA GLU A 80 11.39 -8.78 -2.99
C GLU A 80 11.52 -8.84 -4.51
N TRP A 81 10.49 -8.43 -5.25
CA TRP A 81 10.56 -8.30 -6.71
C TRP A 81 11.53 -7.20 -7.12
N GLU A 82 11.48 -6.06 -6.44
CA GLU A 82 12.38 -4.93 -6.65
C GLU A 82 13.85 -5.34 -6.40
N GLN A 83 14.14 -5.99 -5.28
CA GLN A 83 15.48 -6.51 -4.97
C GLN A 83 15.94 -7.54 -6.00
N ARG A 84 15.05 -8.45 -6.44
CA ARG A 84 15.36 -9.42 -7.49
C ARG A 84 15.78 -8.74 -8.78
N LYS A 85 15.03 -7.72 -9.22
CA LYS A 85 15.34 -7.00 -10.45
C LYS A 85 16.62 -6.18 -10.34
N ILE A 86 16.87 -5.52 -9.21
CA ILE A 86 18.13 -4.80 -8.97
C ILE A 86 19.32 -5.77 -9.07
N ASN A 87 19.25 -6.93 -8.42
CA ASN A 87 20.32 -7.93 -8.49
C ASN A 87 20.54 -8.44 -9.92
N GLU A 88 19.46 -8.68 -10.68
CA GLU A 88 19.53 -9.11 -12.09
C GLU A 88 20.25 -8.07 -12.98
N TYR A 89 19.98 -6.77 -12.77
CA TYR A 89 20.68 -5.71 -13.51
C TYR A 89 22.16 -5.62 -13.15
N LEU A 90 22.51 -5.70 -11.86
CA LEU A 90 23.90 -5.65 -11.40
C LEU A 90 24.71 -6.84 -11.92
N GLU A 91 24.13 -8.04 -11.90
CA GLU A 91 24.76 -9.26 -12.39
C GLU A 91 24.98 -9.21 -13.91
N ASN A 92 24.00 -8.68 -14.66
CA ASN A 92 24.13 -8.46 -16.10
C ASN A 92 25.19 -7.41 -16.46
N GLU A 93 25.29 -6.30 -15.71
CA GLU A 93 26.37 -5.32 -15.90
C GLU A 93 27.74 -5.93 -15.64
N GLN A 94 27.85 -6.76 -14.59
CA GLN A 94 29.10 -7.43 -14.26
C GLN A 94 29.50 -8.39 -15.39
N LYS A 95 28.56 -9.20 -15.89
CA LYS A 95 28.80 -10.15 -16.99
C LYS A 95 29.24 -9.46 -18.29
N ASN A 96 28.64 -8.32 -18.63
CA ASN A 96 29.03 -7.51 -19.79
C ASN A 96 30.38 -6.80 -19.65
N LYS A 97 30.87 -6.55 -18.43
CA LYS A 97 32.21 -5.96 -18.20
C LYS A 97 33.37 -6.96 -18.40
N TRP A 98 33.08 -8.25 -18.36
CA TRP A 98 34.08 -9.32 -18.49
C TRP A 98 33.99 -10.07 -19.83
N GLN A 99 33.16 -9.60 -20.76
CA GLN A 99 33.13 -9.99 -22.17
C GLN A 99 33.73 -8.86 -23.03
#